data_AF-A0A3E0U1N4-F1
#
_entry.id   AF-A0A3E0U1N4-F1
#
_cell.length_a   1.000
_cell.length_b   1.000
_cell.length_c   1.000
_cell.angle_alpha   90.00
_cell.angle_beta   90.00
_cell.angle_gamma   90.00
#
_symmetry.space_group_name_H-M   'P 1'
#
loop_
_entity.id
_entity.type
_entity.pdbx_description
1 polymer ?
#
loop_
_entity_poly.entity_id
_entity_poly.type
_entity_poly.pdbx_seq_one_letter_code
_entity_poly.pdbx_strand_id
1 'polypeptide(L)'
;MNFLKSVALVGTIFLAGLSVSSQAAMIGVDNNFEDNGLTVLEYRSDGSIWEWLDLSVTNGISYNSLVADLNDDGRLNNSSSLLTTNSGALNDVLSLTPDLSSGWSTVANSDLAGLFGTFFGLTLAGDEQVTIGNGSSDLTEQFILAFGDTVHEASEDSGAIIFDINPNLPNIGETRGFTNNAVGNRGRFSSPFVLDGQTSFQISDNVTDILSFTGTNTAQFANATVGTWLVREVATIPTPSMLSLFALSFAALCIRRKKWFK
;
A
#
# COMPACT_ATOMS: atom_id res chain seq x y z
N MET A 1 24.55 24.51 41.36
CA MET A 1 24.47 24.43 39.88
C MET A 1 23.53 25.54 39.41
N ASN A 2 23.97 26.45 38.53
CA ASN A 2 23.18 27.65 38.19
C ASN A 2 21.92 27.29 37.39
N PHE A 3 20.80 27.95 37.70
CA PHE A 3 19.48 27.72 37.10
C PHE A 3 19.50 27.65 35.56
N LEU A 4 20.26 28.55 34.89
CA LEU A 4 20.40 28.53 33.43
C LEU A 4 21.04 27.24 32.89
N LYS A 5 21.99 26.62 33.61
CA LYS A 5 22.61 25.35 33.19
C LYS A 5 21.62 24.19 33.26
N SER A 6 20.72 24.18 34.25
CA SER A 6 19.65 23.19 34.35
C SER A 6 18.58 23.37 33.26
N VAL A 7 18.20 24.61 32.93
CA VAL A 7 17.24 24.88 31.85
C VAL A 7 17.81 24.49 30.48
N ALA A 8 19.07 24.83 30.21
CA ALA A 8 19.75 24.44 28.96
C ALA A 8 19.82 22.91 28.80
N LEU A 9 20.14 22.17 29.87
CA LEU A 9 20.20 20.71 29.86
C LEU A 9 18.82 20.07 29.64
N VAL A 10 17.76 20.58 30.27
CA VAL A 10 16.39 20.09 30.04
C VAL A 10 15.93 20.40 28.62
N GLY A 11 16.26 21.58 28.08
CA GLY A 11 15.93 21.96 26.71
C GLY A 11 16.60 21.08 25.64
N THR A 12 17.88 20.73 25.80
CA THR A 12 18.56 19.83 24.85
C THR A 12 18.03 18.39 24.93
N ILE A 13 17.67 17.90 26.12
CA ILE A 13 17.00 16.60 26.26
C ILE A 13 15.62 16.60 25.60
N PHE A 14 14.87 17.72 25.68
CA PHE A 14 13.55 17.85 25.08
C PHE A 14 13.59 17.84 23.54
N LEU A 15 14.57 18.52 22.93
CA LEU A 15 14.77 18.48 21.47
C LEU A 15 15.20 17.09 20.97
N ALA A 16 15.92 16.32 21.77
CA ALA A 16 16.41 14.99 21.38
C ALA A 16 15.36 13.87 21.51
N GLY A 17 14.25 14.10 22.22
CA GLY A 17 13.20 13.09 22.49
C GLY A 17 11.83 13.42 21.88
N LEU A 18 11.80 14.30 20.88
CA LEU A 18 10.58 14.85 20.26
C LEU A 18 10.13 14.12 18.99
N SER A 19 10.77 13.01 18.68
CA SER A 19 10.48 12.11 17.58
C SER A 19 9.35 11.16 18.02
N VAL A 20 8.20 11.01 17.33
CA VAL A 20 6.93 10.40 17.88
C VAL A 20 6.13 9.47 16.94
N SER A 21 6.03 8.15 17.18
CA SER A 21 5.09 7.25 16.47
C SER A 21 3.80 7.06 17.25
N SER A 22 2.72 6.88 16.51
CA SER A 22 1.42 6.44 16.99
C SER A 22 1.14 5.07 16.37
N GLN A 23 1.14 4.04 17.21
CA GLN A 23 0.65 2.73 16.82
C GLN A 23 -0.87 2.73 17.01
N ALA A 24 -1.61 2.91 15.91
CA ALA A 24 -3.02 2.55 15.84
C ALA A 24 -3.15 1.02 15.75
N ALA A 25 -4.36 0.50 15.95
CA ALA A 25 -4.63 -0.94 15.93
C ALA A 25 -5.82 -1.24 15.02
N MET A 26 -5.96 -2.51 14.62
CA MET A 26 -6.97 -3.08 13.70
C MET A 26 -6.64 -2.90 12.21
N ILE A 27 -6.79 -3.91 11.32
CA ILE A 27 -7.04 -5.36 11.49
C ILE A 27 -6.23 -6.11 10.41
N GLY A 28 -5.66 -7.25 10.81
CA GLY A 28 -4.96 -8.22 9.98
C GLY A 28 -4.62 -9.43 10.87
N VAL A 29 -4.07 -10.52 10.31
CA VAL A 29 -3.70 -11.71 11.11
C VAL A 29 -2.67 -11.36 12.20
N ASP A 30 -1.86 -10.32 11.97
CA ASP A 30 -1.34 -9.41 12.99
C ASP A 30 -1.67 -7.95 12.59
N ASN A 31 -1.58 -6.99 13.52
CA ASN A 31 -1.94 -5.56 13.33
C ASN A 31 -0.91 -4.81 12.45
N ASN A 32 -0.61 -5.34 11.27
CA ASN A 32 0.50 -4.89 10.43
C ASN A 32 0.04 -4.07 9.23
N PHE A 33 -1.28 -3.90 9.01
CA PHE A 33 -1.83 -3.15 7.88
C PHE A 33 -2.86 -2.13 8.34
N GLU A 34 -2.82 -0.92 7.77
CA GLU A 34 -3.79 0.16 7.99
C GLU A 34 -4.14 0.81 6.64
N ASP A 35 -5.40 0.64 6.22
CA ASP A 35 -5.99 1.25 5.03
C ASP A 35 -6.33 2.73 5.29
N ASN A 36 -5.83 3.62 4.43
CA ASN A 36 -6.03 5.07 4.44
C ASN A 36 -6.81 5.58 3.20
N GLY A 37 -7.51 4.70 2.49
CA GLY A 37 -8.18 4.97 1.22
C GLY A 37 -7.24 4.66 0.05
N LEU A 38 -6.66 5.69 -0.57
CA LEU A 38 -5.76 5.50 -1.73
C LEU A 38 -4.40 4.86 -1.39
N THR A 39 -4.14 4.55 -0.11
CA THR A 39 -2.90 3.90 0.32
C THR A 39 -3.10 2.96 1.51
N VAL A 40 -2.26 1.92 1.57
CA VAL A 40 -2.18 0.99 2.71
C VAL A 40 -0.81 1.14 3.38
N LEU A 41 -0.80 1.40 4.69
CA LEU A 41 0.41 1.32 5.50
C LEU A 41 0.71 -0.13 5.88
N GLU A 42 1.97 -0.51 5.82
CA GLU A 42 2.52 -1.79 6.28
C GLU A 42 3.51 -1.53 7.42
N TYR A 43 3.22 -2.04 8.62
CA TYR A 43 4.09 -2.02 9.78
C TYR A 43 4.94 -3.29 9.81
N ARG A 44 6.23 -3.16 9.49
CA ARG A 44 7.15 -4.31 9.41
C ARG A 44 7.80 -4.65 10.74
N SER A 45 8.22 -5.91 10.89
CA SER A 45 8.83 -6.44 12.10
C SER A 45 10.22 -5.85 12.42
N ASP A 46 10.86 -5.19 11.45
CA ASP A 46 12.09 -4.40 11.64
C ASP A 46 11.83 -2.98 12.18
N GLY A 47 10.56 -2.56 12.28
CA GLY A 47 10.14 -1.24 12.72
C GLY A 47 10.05 -0.19 11.61
N SER A 48 10.29 -0.56 10.35
CA SER A 48 9.99 0.30 9.21
C SER A 48 8.48 0.35 8.94
N ILE A 49 8.01 1.48 8.42
CA ILE A 49 6.64 1.65 7.93
C ILE A 49 6.73 1.87 6.44
N TRP A 50 6.06 1.02 5.68
CA TRP A 50 5.95 1.13 4.23
C TRP A 50 4.53 1.56 3.88
N GLU A 51 4.36 2.16 2.72
CA GLU A 51 3.07 2.58 2.20
C GLU A 51 2.95 2.10 0.77
N TRP A 52 1.84 1.47 0.46
CA TRP A 52 1.48 0.92 -0.83
C TRP A 52 0.42 1.82 -1.47
N LEU A 53 0.57 2.15 -2.74
CA LEU A 53 -0.48 2.87 -3.48
C LEU A 53 -1.54 1.87 -3.93
N ASP A 54 -2.80 2.26 -3.81
CA ASP A 54 -3.94 1.58 -4.42
C ASP A 54 -3.69 1.32 -5.92
N LEU A 55 -3.90 0.08 -6.35
CA LEU A 55 -3.70 -0.32 -7.74
C LEU A 55 -4.71 0.30 -8.71
N SER A 56 -5.92 0.69 -8.28
CA SER A 56 -6.95 1.31 -9.13
C SER A 56 -6.41 2.60 -9.78
N VAL A 57 -5.75 3.46 -9.00
CA VAL A 57 -5.05 4.69 -9.42
C VAL A 57 -4.07 4.45 -10.58
N THR A 58 -3.45 3.28 -10.62
CA THR A 58 -2.43 2.93 -11.64
C THR A 58 -2.97 2.07 -12.77
N ASN A 59 -4.24 1.65 -12.70
CA ASN A 59 -4.84 0.76 -13.67
C ASN A 59 -5.03 1.47 -15.02
N GLY A 60 -5.01 0.76 -16.14
CA GLY A 60 -5.02 1.39 -17.47
C GLY A 60 -3.75 2.15 -17.86
N ILE A 61 -2.83 2.45 -16.92
CA ILE A 61 -1.52 3.05 -17.19
C ILE A 61 -0.54 1.96 -17.61
N SER A 62 0.22 2.16 -18.70
CA SER A 62 1.29 1.21 -19.04
C SER A 62 2.45 1.31 -18.03
N TYR A 63 2.96 0.16 -17.56
CA TYR A 63 4.11 0.10 -16.63
C TYR A 63 5.29 0.98 -17.12
N ASN A 64 5.62 0.89 -18.41
CA ASN A 64 6.75 1.64 -18.98
C ASN A 64 6.53 3.17 -18.94
N SER A 65 5.29 3.63 -19.14
CA SER A 65 4.98 5.06 -19.05
C SER A 65 4.91 5.55 -17.60
N LEU A 66 4.39 4.73 -16.69
CA LEU A 66 4.38 5.03 -15.26
C LEU A 66 5.81 5.16 -14.71
N VAL A 67 6.69 4.23 -15.07
CA VAL A 67 8.11 4.29 -14.72
C VAL A 67 8.81 5.46 -15.41
N ALA A 68 8.39 5.88 -16.60
CA ALA A 68 8.93 7.08 -17.24
C ALA A 68 8.56 8.36 -16.48
N ASP A 69 7.31 8.48 -16.00
CA ASP A 69 6.83 9.62 -15.20
C ASP A 69 7.59 9.71 -13.87
N LEU A 70 7.64 8.60 -13.11
CA LEU A 70 8.39 8.52 -11.86
C LEU A 70 9.89 8.84 -12.02
N ASN A 71 10.50 8.57 -13.17
CA ASN A 71 11.90 8.87 -13.44
C ASN A 71 12.16 10.32 -13.94
N ASP A 72 11.13 11.11 -14.23
CA ASP A 72 11.28 12.48 -14.74
C ASP A 72 11.58 13.47 -13.61
N ASP A 73 10.67 13.60 -12.63
CA ASP A 73 10.84 14.48 -11.46
C ASP A 73 10.69 13.77 -10.09
N GLY A 74 10.56 12.44 -10.08
CA GLY A 74 10.34 11.66 -8.86
C GLY A 74 8.87 11.60 -8.41
N ARG A 75 7.93 11.94 -9.30
CA ARG A 75 6.50 12.00 -8.99
C ARG A 75 5.63 11.25 -10.00
N LEU A 76 4.46 10.85 -9.51
CA LEU A 76 3.34 10.35 -10.30
C LEU A 76 2.38 11.52 -10.48
N ASN A 77 2.51 12.25 -11.60
CA ASN A 77 1.78 13.50 -11.83
C ASN A 77 1.55 13.86 -13.32
N ASN A 78 2.06 13.05 -14.25
CA ASN A 78 2.04 13.28 -15.69
C ASN A 78 2.63 14.63 -16.15
N SER A 79 3.58 15.21 -15.42
CA SER A 79 4.08 16.58 -15.63
C SER A 79 4.67 16.81 -17.03
N SER A 80 5.36 15.81 -17.56
CA SER A 80 5.90 15.79 -18.94
C SER A 80 5.00 15.10 -19.97
N SER A 81 3.73 14.83 -19.64
CA SER A 81 2.78 14.10 -20.51
C SER A 81 3.28 12.72 -20.96
N LEU A 82 3.98 12.01 -20.07
CA LEU A 82 4.62 10.72 -20.34
C LEU A 82 3.65 9.53 -20.17
N LEU A 83 2.57 9.69 -19.39
CA LEU A 83 1.60 8.62 -19.13
C LEU A 83 0.81 8.24 -20.39
N THR A 84 0.99 7.00 -20.83
CA THR A 84 0.14 6.36 -21.85
C THR A 84 -0.95 5.59 -21.10
N THR A 85 -2.15 6.16 -21.05
CA THR A 85 -3.25 5.72 -20.18
C THR A 85 -4.63 6.04 -20.77
N ASN A 86 -5.69 5.53 -20.15
CA ASN A 86 -7.08 5.96 -20.38
C ASN A 86 -7.38 7.29 -19.65
N SER A 87 -8.59 7.84 -19.81
CA SER A 87 -8.96 9.11 -19.19
C SER A 87 -9.31 9.03 -17.70
N GLY A 88 -9.77 7.88 -17.20
CA GLY A 88 -10.10 7.68 -15.78
C GLY A 88 -8.82 7.75 -14.95
N ALA A 89 -7.93 6.77 -15.16
CA ALA A 89 -6.64 6.67 -14.49
C ALA A 89 -5.72 7.89 -14.63
N LEU A 90 -5.87 8.68 -15.71
CA LEU A 90 -5.21 9.99 -15.80
C LEU A 90 -5.80 10.99 -14.78
N ASN A 91 -7.12 11.05 -14.64
CA ASN A 91 -7.76 11.89 -13.63
C ASN A 91 -7.36 11.43 -12.22
N ASP A 92 -7.26 10.13 -11.97
CA ASP A 92 -6.94 9.59 -10.64
C ASP A 92 -5.51 10.00 -10.22
N VAL A 93 -4.53 9.82 -11.11
CA VAL A 93 -3.17 10.36 -10.93
C VAL A 93 -3.16 11.87 -10.74
N LEU A 94 -3.94 12.63 -11.52
CA LEU A 94 -4.03 14.09 -11.39
C LEU A 94 -4.82 14.55 -10.15
N SER A 95 -5.57 13.66 -9.51
CA SER A 95 -6.32 13.91 -8.28
C SER A 95 -5.49 13.67 -7.00
N LEU A 96 -4.36 12.96 -7.11
CA LEU A 96 -3.46 12.67 -6.00
C LEU A 96 -3.06 13.95 -5.27
N THR A 97 -3.06 13.89 -3.94
CA THR A 97 -2.58 15.00 -3.12
C THR A 97 -1.09 15.26 -3.39
N PRO A 98 -0.57 16.49 -3.17
CA PRO A 98 0.84 16.78 -3.38
C PRO A 98 1.78 15.82 -2.62
N ASP A 99 1.37 15.38 -1.42
CA ASP A 99 2.15 14.44 -0.60
C ASP A 99 2.08 13.00 -1.15
N LEU A 100 0.93 12.57 -1.70
CA LEU A 100 0.77 11.29 -2.39
C LEU A 100 1.35 11.30 -3.81
N SER A 101 1.79 12.44 -4.36
CA SER A 101 2.38 12.48 -5.70
C SER A 101 3.81 11.93 -5.77
N SER A 102 4.51 11.65 -4.66
CA SER A 102 5.97 11.46 -4.67
C SER A 102 6.51 10.32 -3.80
N GLY A 103 7.74 9.89 -4.08
CA GLY A 103 8.47 8.89 -3.28
C GLY A 103 8.20 7.43 -3.65
N TRP A 104 7.30 7.19 -4.61
CA TRP A 104 6.94 5.85 -5.09
C TRP A 104 8.06 5.13 -5.84
N SER A 105 8.08 3.81 -5.69
CA SER A 105 9.00 2.89 -6.38
C SER A 105 8.27 1.60 -6.78
N THR A 106 8.74 0.91 -7.82
CA THR A 106 8.14 -0.35 -8.26
C THR A 106 8.67 -1.55 -7.45
N VAL A 107 7.74 -2.37 -6.93
CA VAL A 107 8.05 -3.52 -6.06
C VAL A 107 8.73 -4.67 -6.81
N ALA A 108 9.55 -5.48 -6.12
CA ALA A 108 10.02 -6.77 -6.64
C ALA A 108 9.08 -7.94 -6.25
N ASN A 109 9.08 -9.02 -7.06
CA ASN A 109 8.28 -10.23 -6.77
C ASN A 109 8.56 -10.82 -5.37
N SER A 110 9.81 -10.76 -4.90
CA SER A 110 10.20 -11.24 -3.57
C SER A 110 9.50 -10.48 -2.45
N ASP A 111 9.39 -9.16 -2.62
CA ASP A 111 8.90 -8.27 -1.57
C ASP A 111 7.37 -8.36 -1.52
N LEU A 112 6.72 -8.52 -2.68
CA LEU A 112 5.29 -8.79 -2.76
C LEU A 112 4.91 -10.21 -2.26
N ALA A 113 5.77 -11.21 -2.46
CA ALA A 113 5.60 -12.52 -1.82
C ALA A 113 5.70 -12.41 -0.28
N GLY A 114 6.56 -11.51 0.22
CA GLY A 114 6.62 -11.14 1.63
C GLY A 114 5.36 -10.43 2.12
N LEU A 115 4.82 -9.49 1.34
CA LEU A 115 3.55 -8.80 1.61
C LEU A 115 2.40 -9.80 1.79
N PHE A 116 2.16 -10.65 0.79
CA PHE A 116 1.08 -11.64 0.83
C PHE A 116 1.31 -12.67 1.94
N GLY A 117 2.55 -13.10 2.16
CA GLY A 117 2.89 -14.02 3.24
C GLY A 117 2.56 -13.44 4.62
N THR A 118 2.82 -12.15 4.81
CA THR A 118 2.48 -11.41 6.04
C THR A 118 0.96 -11.22 6.18
N PHE A 119 0.28 -10.83 5.11
CA PHE A 119 -1.17 -10.56 5.15
C PHE A 119 -2.00 -11.82 5.39
N PHE A 120 -1.73 -12.89 4.62
CA PHE A 120 -2.50 -14.15 4.67
C PHE A 120 -1.95 -15.16 5.70
N GLY A 121 -0.86 -14.84 6.41
CA GLY A 121 -0.23 -15.73 7.38
C GLY A 121 0.43 -16.97 6.74
N LEU A 122 0.96 -16.82 5.52
CA LEU A 122 1.52 -17.89 4.71
C LEU A 122 3.05 -17.78 4.59
N THR A 123 3.73 -18.93 4.57
CA THR A 123 5.13 -19.02 4.13
C THR A 123 5.13 -19.37 2.64
N LEU A 124 5.66 -18.48 1.81
CA LEU A 124 5.60 -18.57 0.35
C LEU A 124 7.00 -18.60 -0.26
N ALA A 125 7.23 -19.47 -1.25
CA ALA A 125 8.50 -19.57 -1.95
C ALA A 125 8.64 -18.58 -3.14
N GLY A 126 7.62 -17.76 -3.40
CA GLY A 126 7.63 -16.70 -4.42
C GLY A 126 7.21 -17.11 -5.84
N ASP A 127 7.20 -18.42 -6.15
CA ASP A 127 6.82 -18.94 -7.47
C ASP A 127 5.48 -19.73 -7.47
N GLU A 128 4.79 -19.77 -6.33
CA GLU A 128 3.69 -20.70 -6.06
C GLU A 128 2.31 -20.15 -6.47
N GLN A 129 1.33 -21.06 -6.54
CA GLN A 129 -0.10 -20.73 -6.57
C GLN A 129 -0.75 -21.42 -5.37
N VAL A 130 -1.47 -20.66 -4.55
CA VAL A 130 -2.17 -21.14 -3.36
C VAL A 130 -3.66 -20.97 -3.57
N THR A 131 -4.39 -22.07 -3.39
CA THR A 131 -5.84 -22.09 -3.38
C THR A 131 -6.31 -21.90 -1.94
N ILE A 132 -7.06 -20.84 -1.67
CA ILE A 132 -7.64 -20.55 -0.35
C ILE A 132 -9.14 -20.84 -0.44
N GLY A 133 -9.61 -21.83 0.33
CA GLY A 133 -10.95 -22.37 0.14
C GLY A 133 -11.99 -21.83 1.11
N ASN A 134 -13.02 -21.15 0.59
CA ASN A 134 -14.40 -21.06 1.09
C ASN A 134 -14.61 -20.83 2.60
N GLY A 135 -13.68 -20.13 3.24
CA GLY A 135 -13.66 -19.83 4.68
C GLY A 135 -12.63 -18.78 5.09
N SER A 136 -11.95 -18.17 4.11
CA SER A 136 -11.11 -16.99 4.27
C SER A 136 -11.48 -15.88 3.28
N SER A 137 -12.70 -15.96 2.72
CA SER A 137 -13.29 -14.93 1.84
C SER A 137 -13.05 -13.53 2.40
N ASP A 138 -13.31 -13.36 3.69
CA ASP A 138 -13.18 -12.07 4.38
C ASP A 138 -11.74 -11.53 4.31
N LEU A 139 -10.70 -12.37 4.32
CA LEU A 139 -9.30 -11.93 4.17
C LEU A 139 -8.95 -11.65 2.71
N THR A 140 -9.43 -12.45 1.77
CA THR A 140 -9.24 -12.22 0.34
C THR A 140 -9.90 -10.90 -0.08
N GLU A 141 -11.14 -10.67 0.35
CA GLU A 141 -11.88 -9.42 0.16
C GLU A 141 -11.19 -8.24 0.87
N GLN A 142 -10.71 -8.40 2.11
CA GLN A 142 -9.92 -7.36 2.80
C GLN A 142 -8.62 -7.02 2.05
N PHE A 143 -7.94 -8.00 1.44
CA PHE A 143 -6.77 -7.74 0.61
C PHE A 143 -7.15 -6.95 -0.64
N ILE A 144 -8.24 -7.35 -1.31
CA ILE A 144 -8.70 -6.70 -2.53
C ILE A 144 -9.12 -5.25 -2.27
N LEU A 145 -9.91 -5.04 -1.22
CA LEU A 145 -10.35 -3.71 -0.79
C LEU A 145 -9.19 -2.82 -0.37
N ALA A 146 -8.19 -3.35 0.34
CA ALA A 146 -7.06 -2.54 0.79
C ALA A 146 -6.12 -2.16 -0.36
N PHE A 147 -5.75 -3.12 -1.21
CA PHE A 147 -4.71 -2.91 -2.22
C PHE A 147 -5.23 -2.53 -3.63
N GLY A 148 -6.53 -2.26 -3.73
CA GLY A 148 -7.18 -1.84 -4.97
C GLY A 148 -7.73 -2.99 -5.78
N ASP A 149 -8.98 -2.85 -6.21
CA ASP A 149 -9.59 -3.77 -7.15
C ASP A 149 -9.25 -3.36 -8.58
N THR A 150 -8.58 -4.26 -9.30
CA THR A 150 -8.12 -4.00 -10.67
C THR A 150 -9.11 -4.43 -11.75
N VAL A 151 -10.25 -5.00 -11.36
CA VAL A 151 -11.36 -5.30 -12.27
C VAL A 151 -12.59 -4.45 -11.94
N HIS A 152 -13.00 -4.29 -10.68
CA HIS A 152 -14.16 -3.47 -10.35
C HIS A 152 -13.91 -1.98 -10.64
N GLU A 153 -13.05 -1.31 -9.86
CA GLU A 153 -12.94 0.16 -9.89
C GLU A 153 -12.55 0.67 -11.29
N ALA A 154 -11.59 0.01 -11.95
CA ALA A 154 -11.21 0.37 -13.32
C ALA A 154 -12.23 0.00 -14.40
N SER A 155 -13.17 -0.93 -14.15
CA SER A 155 -14.30 -1.13 -15.07
C SER A 155 -15.35 -0.04 -14.91
N GLU A 156 -15.57 0.47 -13.70
CA GLU A 156 -16.36 1.68 -13.46
C GLU A 156 -15.72 2.92 -14.11
N ASP A 157 -14.41 3.13 -13.93
CA ASP A 157 -13.67 4.27 -14.52
C ASP A 157 -13.50 4.20 -16.04
N SER A 158 -13.57 3.01 -16.63
CA SER A 158 -13.66 2.83 -18.08
C SER A 158 -15.10 2.93 -18.62
N GLY A 159 -16.08 3.17 -17.75
CA GLY A 159 -17.49 3.32 -18.12
C GLY A 159 -18.15 2.02 -18.59
N ALA A 160 -17.60 0.86 -18.18
CA ALA A 160 -18.13 -0.44 -18.53
C ALA A 160 -19.39 -0.75 -17.70
N ILE A 161 -20.48 -1.11 -18.37
CA ILE A 161 -21.63 -1.69 -17.69
C ILE A 161 -21.30 -3.16 -17.42
N ILE A 162 -20.97 -3.47 -16.17
CA ILE A 162 -20.75 -4.83 -15.72
C ILE A 162 -22.08 -5.60 -15.73
N PHE A 163 -22.09 -6.76 -16.37
CA PHE A 163 -23.19 -7.72 -16.27
C PHE A 163 -22.64 -9.05 -15.76
N ASP A 164 -22.85 -9.32 -14.48
CA ASP A 164 -22.47 -10.59 -13.89
C ASP A 164 -23.47 -11.70 -14.26
N ILE A 165 -22.94 -12.82 -14.72
CA ILE A 165 -23.70 -14.02 -15.08
C ILE A 165 -23.96 -14.93 -13.87
N ASN A 166 -23.22 -14.76 -12.76
CA ASN A 166 -23.30 -15.56 -11.55
C ASN A 166 -23.57 -14.72 -10.26
N PRO A 167 -24.63 -13.88 -10.19
CA PRO A 167 -24.86 -12.89 -9.13
C PRO A 167 -25.26 -13.46 -7.74
N ASN A 168 -24.88 -14.71 -7.46
CA ASN A 168 -25.06 -15.41 -6.20
C ASN A 168 -23.74 -15.98 -5.64
N LEU A 169 -22.61 -15.74 -6.30
CA LEU A 169 -21.27 -16.00 -5.77
C LEU A 169 -20.85 -14.83 -4.84
N PRO A 170 -19.73 -14.95 -4.10
CA PRO A 170 -19.04 -13.80 -3.48
C PRO A 170 -18.67 -12.74 -4.52
N ASN A 171 -18.00 -11.65 -4.10
CA ASN A 171 -17.74 -10.50 -4.95
C ASN A 171 -16.94 -10.85 -6.23
N ILE A 172 -16.84 -9.93 -7.19
CA ILE A 172 -16.13 -10.16 -8.48
C ILE A 172 -14.75 -9.48 -8.54
N GLY A 173 -13.99 -9.56 -7.45
CA GLY A 173 -12.76 -8.80 -7.26
C GLY A 173 -11.49 -9.54 -7.62
N GLU A 174 -10.60 -8.86 -8.36
CA GLU A 174 -9.19 -9.26 -8.44
C GLU A 174 -8.23 -8.09 -8.29
N THR A 175 -7.24 -8.27 -7.43
CA THR A 175 -6.09 -7.37 -7.30
C THR A 175 -4.92 -7.96 -8.07
N ARG A 176 -4.56 -7.33 -9.18
CA ARG A 176 -3.51 -7.78 -10.09
C ARG A 176 -2.66 -6.60 -10.52
N GLY A 177 -1.34 -6.69 -10.32
CA GLY A 177 -0.43 -5.60 -10.64
C GLY A 177 0.90 -6.04 -11.22
N PHE A 178 1.48 -5.22 -12.09
CA PHE A 178 2.86 -5.37 -12.51
C PHE A 178 3.84 -5.10 -11.37
N THR A 179 4.90 -5.88 -11.33
CA THR A 179 6.10 -5.66 -10.51
C THR A 179 7.27 -5.27 -11.42
N ASN A 180 8.41 -4.90 -10.83
CA ASN A 180 9.62 -4.56 -11.60
C ASN A 180 10.18 -5.72 -12.46
N ASN A 181 9.79 -6.97 -12.18
CA ASN A 181 10.21 -8.17 -12.91
C ASN A 181 9.16 -8.67 -13.92
N ALA A 182 7.93 -8.12 -13.90
CA ALA A 182 6.80 -8.64 -14.69
C ALA A 182 6.86 -8.28 -16.19
N VAL A 183 7.76 -7.40 -16.62
CA VAL A 183 7.82 -6.89 -18.00
C VAL A 183 8.47 -7.91 -18.95
N GLY A 184 7.67 -8.86 -19.42
CA GLY A 184 8.04 -9.89 -20.39
C GLY A 184 7.74 -9.54 -21.86
N ASN A 185 8.28 -10.35 -22.76
CA ASN A 185 8.08 -10.21 -24.21
C ASN A 185 6.59 -10.35 -24.60
N ARG A 186 6.13 -9.62 -25.62
CA ARG A 186 4.70 -9.51 -25.99
C ARG A 186 3.96 -10.85 -26.01
N GLY A 187 2.85 -10.91 -25.27
CA GLY A 187 1.84 -11.97 -25.36
C GLY A 187 1.68 -12.84 -24.10
N ARG A 188 2.70 -12.92 -23.24
CA ARG A 188 2.62 -13.55 -21.91
C ARG A 188 3.56 -12.86 -20.93
N PHE A 189 3.02 -12.40 -19.81
CA PHE A 189 3.80 -11.92 -18.67
C PHE A 189 3.35 -12.64 -17.39
N SER A 190 4.28 -12.79 -16.45
CA SER A 190 3.96 -13.28 -15.11
C SER A 190 3.64 -12.08 -14.23
N SER A 191 2.42 -12.00 -13.70
CA SER A 191 2.09 -11.02 -12.66
C SER A 191 1.43 -11.70 -11.47
N PRO A 192 1.73 -11.24 -10.25
CA PRO A 192 1.01 -11.69 -9.06
C PRO A 192 -0.45 -11.22 -9.10
N PHE A 193 -1.33 -12.03 -8.51
CA PHE A 193 -2.74 -11.68 -8.32
C PHE A 193 -3.38 -12.33 -7.08
N VAL A 194 -4.40 -11.67 -6.55
CA VAL A 194 -5.41 -12.21 -5.62
C VAL A 194 -6.75 -12.22 -6.34
N LEU A 195 -7.54 -13.25 -6.09
CA LEU A 195 -8.85 -13.51 -6.69
C LEU A 195 -9.75 -14.15 -5.64
N ASP A 196 -11.02 -13.74 -5.55
CA ASP A 196 -12.08 -14.25 -4.64
C ASP A 196 -12.93 -15.40 -5.23
N GLY A 197 -12.58 -15.85 -6.43
CA GLY A 197 -13.18 -16.98 -7.14
C GLY A 197 -13.85 -16.61 -8.46
N GLN A 198 -14.13 -15.32 -8.71
CA GLN A 198 -14.75 -14.84 -9.95
C GLN A 198 -13.77 -14.06 -10.84
N THR A 199 -13.38 -14.64 -11.98
CA THR A 199 -12.34 -14.03 -12.84
C THR A 199 -12.87 -13.14 -13.95
N SER A 200 -14.09 -13.37 -14.46
CA SER A 200 -14.48 -12.85 -15.78
C SER A 200 -15.98 -12.94 -16.09
N PHE A 201 -16.85 -13.07 -15.08
CA PHE A 201 -18.30 -13.30 -15.28
C PHE A 201 -18.56 -14.52 -16.18
N GLN A 202 -17.82 -15.62 -15.93
CA GLN A 202 -17.85 -16.85 -16.71
C GLN A 202 -18.62 -17.95 -16.00
N ILE A 203 -19.31 -18.80 -16.75
CA ILE A 203 -20.05 -19.98 -16.23
C ILE A 203 -19.12 -20.97 -15.50
N SER A 204 -17.80 -20.85 -15.67
CA SER A 204 -16.76 -21.63 -15.00
C SER A 204 -16.15 -20.98 -13.75
N ASP A 205 -16.55 -19.76 -13.38
CA ASP A 205 -16.16 -19.15 -12.10
C ASP A 205 -16.66 -19.99 -10.91
N ASN A 206 -16.01 -19.87 -9.75
CA ASN A 206 -16.27 -20.73 -8.59
C ASN A 206 -16.10 -19.98 -7.26
N VAL A 207 -16.32 -20.64 -6.13
CA VAL A 207 -16.22 -20.08 -4.76
C VAL A 207 -14.84 -20.30 -4.12
N THR A 208 -13.78 -20.30 -4.91
CA THR A 208 -12.44 -20.68 -4.44
C THR A 208 -11.43 -19.61 -4.77
N ASP A 209 -11.03 -18.90 -3.72
CA ASP A 209 -10.04 -17.85 -3.76
C ASP A 209 -8.69 -18.39 -4.26
N ILE A 210 -7.98 -17.58 -5.03
CA ILE A 210 -6.67 -17.92 -5.62
C ILE A 210 -5.68 -16.79 -5.36
N LEU A 211 -4.56 -17.15 -4.74
CA LEU A 211 -3.36 -16.33 -4.67
C LEU A 211 -2.33 -16.91 -5.64
N SER A 212 -1.73 -16.08 -6.47
CA SER A 212 -0.71 -16.51 -7.44
C SER A 212 0.42 -15.49 -7.51
N PHE A 213 1.66 -15.96 -7.56
CA PHE A 213 2.85 -15.11 -7.67
C PHE A 213 3.47 -15.11 -9.07
N THR A 214 3.10 -16.10 -9.89
CA THR A 214 3.62 -16.35 -11.25
C THR A 214 2.51 -16.48 -12.29
N GLY A 215 1.36 -15.84 -12.03
CA GLY A 215 0.18 -15.85 -12.90
C GLY A 215 0.50 -15.48 -14.34
N THR A 216 0.45 -16.46 -15.25
CA THR A 216 0.75 -16.24 -16.67
C THR A 216 -0.42 -15.55 -17.35
N ASN A 217 -0.35 -14.22 -17.43
CA ASN A 217 -1.39 -13.38 -18.00
C ASN A 217 -1.14 -13.11 -19.49
N THR A 218 -2.19 -13.31 -20.29
CA THR A 218 -2.22 -13.04 -21.73
C THR A 218 -2.97 -11.74 -21.99
N ALA A 219 -2.29 -10.59 -21.98
CA ALA A 219 -2.90 -9.38 -22.52
C ALA A 219 -3.15 -9.54 -24.02
N GLN A 220 -4.43 -9.39 -24.43
CA GLN A 220 -4.79 -9.31 -25.85
C GLN A 220 -4.47 -7.94 -26.48
N PHE A 221 -4.20 -6.92 -25.65
CA PHE A 221 -4.01 -5.54 -26.07
C PHE A 221 -2.69 -4.94 -25.59
N ALA A 222 -2.24 -3.87 -26.27
CA ALA A 222 -1.04 -3.12 -25.90
C ALA A 222 -1.27 -2.13 -24.73
N ASN A 223 -2.53 -1.98 -24.30
CA ASN A 223 -2.94 -1.16 -23.18
C ASN A 223 -3.29 -2.12 -22.02
N ALA A 224 -2.76 -1.85 -20.83
CA ALA A 224 -2.96 -2.74 -19.68
C ALA A 224 -4.39 -2.63 -19.13
N THR A 225 -4.90 -3.73 -18.60
CA THR A 225 -6.15 -3.80 -17.80
C THR A 225 -5.83 -4.13 -16.33
N VAL A 226 -4.62 -3.77 -15.89
CA VAL A 226 -4.07 -4.12 -14.57
C VAL A 226 -3.18 -2.97 -14.10
N GLY A 227 -3.08 -2.76 -12.78
CA GLY A 227 -2.26 -1.71 -12.20
C GLY A 227 -0.75 -2.01 -12.19
N THR A 228 0.03 -1.13 -11.58
CA THR A 228 1.44 -1.34 -11.24
C THR A 228 1.61 -1.16 -9.74
N TRP A 229 2.15 -2.18 -9.07
CA TRP A 229 2.39 -2.13 -7.63
C TRP A 229 3.45 -1.09 -7.30
N LEU A 230 3.04 -0.03 -6.61
CA LEU A 230 3.92 1.03 -6.12
C LEU A 230 3.99 1.01 -4.60
N VAL A 231 5.20 1.22 -4.10
CA VAL A 231 5.49 1.26 -2.67
C VAL A 231 6.53 2.33 -2.34
N ARG A 232 6.44 2.90 -1.14
CA ARG A 232 7.42 3.83 -0.57
C ARG A 232 7.66 3.55 0.91
N GLU A 233 8.84 3.88 1.42
CA GLU A 233 9.08 3.89 2.87
C GLU A 233 8.57 5.22 3.45
N VAL A 234 7.71 5.15 4.45
CA VAL A 234 7.21 6.33 5.18
C VAL A 234 8.22 6.69 6.25
N ALA A 235 8.69 7.94 6.23
CA ALA A 235 9.59 8.45 7.27
C ALA A 235 8.91 8.36 8.64
N THR A 236 9.32 7.37 9.45
CA THR A 236 8.77 7.17 10.78
C THR A 236 8.89 8.45 11.59
N ILE A 237 7.74 8.98 12.03
CA ILE A 237 7.69 9.86 13.19
C ILE A 237 7.93 8.88 14.39
N PRO A 238 9.02 8.90 15.20
CA PRO A 238 9.50 7.73 16.00
C PRO A 238 8.86 7.23 17.33
N THR A 239 8.90 7.93 18.50
CA THR A 239 8.16 7.63 19.77
C THR A 239 8.47 8.69 20.86
N PRO A 240 7.49 9.42 21.48
CA PRO A 240 7.82 10.43 22.50
C PRO A 240 8.30 9.67 23.73
N SER A 241 9.62 9.57 23.85
CA SER A 241 10.23 8.61 24.76
C SER A 241 9.72 8.79 26.19
N MET A 242 9.73 7.73 27.00
CA MET A 242 9.44 7.88 28.45
C MET A 242 10.33 8.94 29.10
N LEU A 243 11.54 9.16 28.56
CA LEU A 243 12.46 10.22 28.97
C LEU A 243 11.87 11.62 28.76
N SER A 244 11.11 11.83 27.68
CA SER A 244 10.39 13.08 27.35
C SER A 244 9.26 13.35 28.35
N LEU A 245 8.48 12.32 28.73
CA LEU A 245 7.45 12.41 29.79
C LEU A 245 8.05 12.65 31.18
N PHE A 246 9.18 12.00 31.50
CA PHE A 246 9.93 12.27 32.73
C PHE A 246 10.51 13.68 32.75
N ALA A 247 11.02 14.20 31.62
CA ALA A 247 11.53 15.57 31.50
C ALA A 247 10.41 16.61 31.71
N LEU A 248 9.23 16.40 31.13
CA LEU A 248 8.01 17.18 31.37
C LEU A 248 7.64 17.22 32.86
N SER A 249 7.59 16.04 33.49
CA SER A 249 7.29 15.88 34.91
C SER A 249 8.32 16.58 35.82
N PHE A 250 9.60 16.49 35.46
CA PHE A 250 10.69 17.13 36.19
C PHE A 250 10.70 18.65 36.01
N ALA A 251 10.38 19.15 34.81
CA ALA A 251 10.21 20.58 34.55
C ALA A 251 9.05 21.16 35.37
N ALA A 252 7.90 20.48 35.42
CA ALA A 252 6.77 20.86 36.27
C ALA A 252 7.16 20.90 37.76
N LEU A 253 7.95 19.92 38.23
CA LEU A 253 8.52 19.88 39.60
C LEU A 253 9.46 21.05 39.89
N CYS A 254 10.34 21.41 38.94
CA CYS A 254 11.23 22.56 39.05
C CYS A 254 10.46 23.89 39.13
N ILE A 255 9.42 24.05 38.31
CA ILE A 255 8.53 25.22 38.32
C ILE A 255 7.76 25.30 39.65
N ARG A 256 7.23 24.17 40.15
CA ARG A 256 6.52 24.09 41.43
C ARG A 256 7.41 24.48 42.61
N ARG A 257 8.66 24.00 42.66
CA ARG A 257 9.63 24.40 43.69
C ARG A 257 9.92 25.91 43.67
N LYS A 258 10.01 26.53 42.49
CA LYS A 258 10.27 27.98 42.38
C LYS A 258 9.13 28.85 42.92
N LYS A 259 7.89 28.36 42.97
CA LYS A 259 6.75 29.05 43.60
C LYS A 259 6.74 29.02 45.14
N TRP A 260 7.54 28.15 45.77
CA TRP A 260 7.64 28.02 47.23
C TRP A 260 8.82 28.81 47.85
N PHE A 261 9.64 29.46 47.03
CA PHE A 261 10.75 30.33 47.45
C PHE A 261 10.44 31.81 47.14
N LYS A 262 9.18 32.21 47.30
CA LYS A 262 8.68 33.59 47.28
C LYS A 262 7.76 33.79 48.48
#